data_AF-A0A955IFU4-F1
#
_entry.id   AF-A0A955IFU4-F1
#
_cell.length_a   1.000
_cell.length_b   1.000
_cell.length_c   1.000
_cell.angle_alpha   90.00
_cell.angle_beta   90.00
_cell.angle_gamma   90.00
#
_symmetry.space_group_name_H-M   'P 1'
#
loop_
_entity.id
_entity.type
_entity.pdbx_description
1 polymer ?
#
loop_
_entity_poly.entity_id
_entity_poly.type
_entity_poly.pdbx_seq_one_letter_code
_entity_poly.pdbx_strand_id
1 'polypeptide(L)' 'MRYRAMASAGMLALVLGGAGCVSSSKVDVAPQSESIGKQLVDLEDAYNKGIINREEYEKARKRILDGK' A
#
# COMPACT_ATOMS: atom_id res chain seq x y z
N MET A 1 -45.88 -12.09 -7.19
CA MET A 1 -46.61 -13.25 -7.76
C MET A 1 -45.63 -14.05 -8.60
N ARG A 2 -45.62 -15.37 -8.41
CA ARG A 2 -44.64 -16.33 -8.92
C ARG A 2 -44.81 -16.60 -10.43
N TYR A 3 -43.75 -17.21 -10.98
CA TYR A 3 -43.67 -18.04 -12.19
C TYR A 3 -43.29 -17.32 -13.49
N ARG A 4 -42.38 -17.78 -14.35
CA ARG A 4 -41.48 -18.96 -14.46
C ARG A 4 -40.59 -18.61 -15.66
N ALA A 5 -39.28 -18.43 -15.50
CA ALA A 5 -38.24 -19.46 -15.65
C ALA A 5 -38.30 -20.25 -16.98
N MET A 6 -37.51 -19.82 -17.97
CA MET A 6 -36.77 -20.65 -18.94
C MET A 6 -35.56 -19.80 -19.41
N ALA A 7 -34.36 -19.89 -18.81
CA ALA A 7 -33.34 -20.92 -18.99
C ALA A 7 -32.82 -21.06 -20.44
N SER A 8 -31.76 -20.33 -20.80
CA SER A 8 -30.46 -20.92 -21.19
C SER A 8 -29.44 -19.87 -21.70
N ALA A 9 -28.28 -19.88 -21.03
CA ALA A 9 -26.94 -19.47 -21.50
C ALA A 9 -26.63 -17.97 -21.75
N GLY A 10 -27.09 -17.09 -20.85
CA GLY A 10 -26.26 -16.10 -20.13
C GLY A 10 -25.28 -15.19 -20.88
N MET A 11 -25.78 -14.36 -21.80
CA MET A 11 -25.12 -13.13 -22.27
C MET A 11 -25.28 -12.01 -21.21
N LEU A 12 -24.20 -11.25 -21.00
CA LEU A 12 -24.12 -9.88 -20.44
C LEU A 12 -25.23 -9.39 -19.46
N ALA A 13 -24.85 -9.17 -18.20
CA ALA A 13 -25.24 -8.02 -17.37
C ALA A 13 -24.43 -8.13 -16.06
N LEU A 14 -23.32 -7.41 -15.88
CA LEU A 14 -23.25 -6.03 -15.38
C LEU A 14 -24.21 -5.71 -14.24
N VAL A 15 -23.56 -5.35 -13.13
CA VAL A 15 -23.93 -4.52 -11.97
C VAL A 15 -24.69 -5.14 -10.76
N LEU A 16 -24.01 -4.93 -9.62
CA LEU A 16 -24.52 -4.68 -8.26
C LEU A 16 -24.83 -5.90 -7.37
N GLY A 17 -23.84 -6.28 -6.55
CA GLY A 17 -24.07 -7.13 -5.38
C GLY A 17 -22.79 -7.83 -4.94
N GLY A 18 -22.20 -7.38 -3.84
CA GLY A 18 -20.81 -7.68 -3.49
C GLY A 18 -20.51 -9.11 -3.07
N ALA A 19 -19.21 -9.42 -3.11
CA ALA A 19 -18.52 -10.31 -2.19
C ALA A 19 -17.01 -10.13 -2.40
N GLY A 20 -16.34 -9.61 -1.37
CA GLY A 20 -14.94 -9.88 -1.04
C GLY A 20 -13.91 -9.77 -2.15
N CYS A 21 -13.41 -8.56 -2.41
CA CYS A 21 -12.04 -8.42 -2.92
C CYS A 21 -11.08 -8.69 -1.74
N VAL A 22 -10.93 -9.96 -1.35
CA VAL A 22 -9.93 -10.41 -0.38
C VAL A 22 -8.62 -10.74 -1.11
N SER A 23 -7.98 -9.73 -1.68
CA SER A 23 -6.56 -9.85 -2.03
C SER A 23 -5.75 -9.46 -0.80
N SER A 24 -5.76 -10.34 0.20
CA SER A 24 -4.77 -10.32 1.28
C SER A 24 -3.51 -11.01 0.77
N SER A 25 -2.81 -10.36 -0.15
CA SER A 25 -1.41 -10.70 -0.43
C SER A 25 -0.58 -10.12 0.71
N LYS A 26 -0.48 -10.87 1.82
CA LYS A 26 0.57 -10.64 2.81
C LYS A 26 1.87 -11.05 2.12
N VAL A 27 2.47 -10.10 1.41
CA VAL A 27 3.85 -10.25 0.98
C VAL A 27 4.64 -10.07 2.26
N ASP A 28 5.05 -11.20 2.85
CA ASP A 28 6.15 -11.24 3.81
C ASP A 28 7.40 -10.79 3.05
N VAL A 29 7.53 -9.47 2.87
CA VAL A 29 8.79 -8.85 2.50
C VAL A 29 9.66 -9.09 3.71
N ALA A 30 10.49 -10.14 3.62
CA ALA A 30 11.61 -10.35 4.53
C ALA A 30 12.21 -8.97 4.84
N PRO A 31 12.41 -8.60 6.12
CA PRO A 31 12.85 -7.26 6.45
C PRO A 31 14.16 -7.03 5.72
N GLN A 32 14.08 -6.29 4.61
CA GLN A 32 15.24 -5.66 4.01
C GLN A 32 15.56 -4.60 5.05
N SER A 33 16.33 -5.04 6.05
CA SER A 33 16.94 -4.19 7.06
C SER A 33 17.96 -3.36 6.30
N GLU A 34 17.45 -2.42 5.50
CA GLU A 34 18.19 -1.31 4.93
C GLU A 34 19.07 -0.77 6.03
N SER A 35 20.38 -0.73 5.79
CA SER A 35 21.30 -0.24 6.81
C SER A 35 20.89 1.19 7.21
N ILE A 36 21.09 1.55 8.48
CA ILE A 36 20.80 2.90 8.98
C ILE A 36 21.44 3.97 8.07
N GLY A 37 22.65 3.70 7.58
CA GLY A 37 23.34 4.59 6.64
C GLY A 37 22.56 4.82 5.35
N LYS A 38 22.00 3.76 4.74
CA LYS A 38 21.21 3.90 3.51
C LYS A 38 19.91 4.65 3.74
N GLN A 39 19.23 4.39 4.86
CA GLN A 39 18.01 5.13 5.22
C GLN A 39 18.27 6.62 5.42
N LEU A 40 19.42 7.00 5.99
CA LEU A 40 19.80 8.40 6.17
C LEU A 40 20.13 9.09 4.84
N VAL A 41 20.82 8.41 3.94
CA VAL A 41 21.12 8.93 2.58
C VAL A 41 19.82 9.17 1.82
N ASP A 42 18.92 8.19 1.81
CA ASP A 42 17.64 8.30 1.10
C ASP A 42 16.78 9.43 1.69
N LEU A 43 16.84 9.66 3.01
CA LEU A 43 16.16 10.76 3.69
C LEU A 43 16.74 12.14 3.33
N GLU A 44 18.07 12.26 3.26
CA GLU A 44 18.75 13.50 2.84
C GLU A 44 18.43 13.83 1.38
N ASP A 45 18.41 12.82 0.51
CA ASP A 45 18.01 12.94 -0.88
C ASP A 45 16.59 13.48 -1.04
N ALA A 46 15.64 12.97 -0.23
CA ALA A 46 14.25 13.43 -0.24
C ALA A 46 14.13 14.91 0.18
N TYR A 47 14.91 15.34 1.17
CA TYR A 47 14.96 16.73 1.60
C TYR A 47 15.56 17.63 0.51
N ASN A 48 16.67 17.22 -0.09
CA ASN A 48 17.34 17.97 -1.17
C ASN A 48 16.47 18.10 -2.43
N LYS A 49 15.64 17.09 -2.71
CA LYS A 49 14.65 17.11 -3.80
C LYS A 49 13.40 17.92 -3.46
N GLY A 50 13.28 18.46 -2.24
CA GLY A 50 12.11 19.18 -1.77
C GLY A 50 10.86 18.31 -1.61
N ILE A 51 11.03 16.97 -1.53
CA ILE A 51 9.93 16.02 -1.32
C ILE A 51 9.40 16.14 0.10
N ILE A 52 10.30 16.41 1.05
CA ILE A 52 9.97 16.65 2.46
C ILE A 52 10.55 17.99 2.89
N ASN A 53 9.93 18.58 3.91
CA ASN A 53 10.42 19.81 4.51
C ASN A 53 11.44 19.53 5.64
N ARG A 54 12.02 20.60 6.20
CA ARG A 54 13.05 20.50 7.24
C ARG A 54 12.55 19.81 8.51
N GLU A 55 11.31 20.08 8.93
CA GLU A 55 10.74 19.51 10.16
C GLU A 55 10.56 17.99 10.02
N GLU A 56 10.07 17.55 8.86
CA GLU A 56 9.91 16.14 8.50
C GLU A 56 11.26 15.44 8.43
N TYR A 57 12.26 16.07 7.82
CA TYR A 57 13.63 15.58 7.77
C TYR A 57 14.20 15.36 9.18
N GLU A 58 14.14 16.36 10.06
CA GLU A 58 14.70 16.25 11.40
C GLU A 58 13.99 15.18 12.25
N LYS A 59 12.66 15.07 12.11
CA LYS A 59 11.86 14.06 12.81
C LYS A 59 12.19 12.64 12.32
N ALA A 60 12.28 12.44 11.01
CA ALA A 60 12.63 11.15 10.43
C ALA A 60 14.06 10.75 10.76
N ARG A 61 15.01 11.69 10.71
CA ARG A 61 16.42 11.46 11.06
C ARG A 61 16.57 10.99 12.49
N LYS A 62 15.86 11.61 13.45
CA LYS A 62 15.85 11.17 14.85
C LYS A 62 15.31 9.75 14.99
N ARG A 63 14.19 9.42 14.33
CA ARG A 63 13.61 8.06 14.38
C ARG A 63 14.56 6.99 13.83
N ILE A 64 15.25 7.28 12.74
CA ILE A 64 16.22 6.35 12.13
C ILE A 64 17.42 6.12 13.06
N LEU A 65 17.88 7.16 13.76
CA LEU A 65 19.01 7.07 14.70
C LEU A 65 18.64 6.46 16.05
N ASP A 66 17.43 6.71 16.55
CA ASP A 66 16.97 6.22 17.86
C ASP A 66 16.61 4.72 17.82
N GLY A 67 16.44 4.13 16.62
CA GLY A 67 16.25 2.68 16.44
C GLY A 67 15.04 2.10 17.17
N LYS A 68 14.05 2.93 17.53
CA LYS A 68 12.81 2.58 18.24
C LYS A 68 11.58 2.88 17.40
#